data_AF-A0A1N6TST3-F1
#
_entry.id   AF-A0A1N6TST3-F1
#
_cell.length_a   1.000
_cell.length_b   1.000
_cell.length_c   1.000
_cell.angle_alpha   90.00
_cell.angle_beta   90.00
_cell.angle_gamma   90.00
#
_symmetry.space_group_name_H-M   'P 1'
#
loop_
_entity.id
_entity.type
_entity.pdbx_description
1 polymer ?
#
loop_
_entity_poly.entity_id
_entity_poly.type
_entity_poly.pdbx_seq_one_letter_code
_entity_poly.pdbx_strand_id
1 'polypeptide(L)'
;MATDKGIALFRLLGLGSTRRSILMLVLSWILNVAWLGFNYFWRLVPESVLIAIPVLLLLYGLLALVAYIYWGIKGVREQDEPYASIMVGAIVAITLLYLNYTLLDALLSLSQS
;
A
#
# COMPACT_ATOMS: atom_id res chain seq x y z
N MET A 1 10.78 10.08 -23.18
CA MET A 1 9.85 9.04 -23.71
C MET A 1 9.62 7.86 -22.76
N ALA A 2 10.58 7.48 -21.87
CA ALA A 2 10.36 6.43 -20.87
C ALA A 2 9.36 6.82 -19.74
N THR A 3 9.24 8.12 -19.46
CA THR A 3 8.39 8.68 -18.40
C THR A 3 6.90 8.46 -18.64
N ASP A 4 6.44 8.49 -19.90
CA ASP A 4 5.01 8.34 -20.24
C ASP A 4 4.48 6.92 -19.97
N LYS A 5 5.29 5.89 -20.20
CA LYS A 5 4.87 4.50 -19.97
C LYS A 5 4.70 4.20 -18.49
N GLY A 6 5.61 4.68 -17.64
CA GLY A 6 5.49 4.55 -16.19
C GLY A 6 4.25 5.26 -15.65
N ILE A 7 4.01 6.50 -16.09
CA ILE A 7 2.83 7.28 -15.71
C ILE A 7 1.52 6.59 -16.15
N ALA A 8 1.49 6.01 -17.36
CA ALA A 8 0.36 5.24 -17.85
C ALA A 8 0.09 4.00 -16.98
N LEU A 9 1.14 3.29 -16.56
CA LEU A 9 1.03 2.11 -15.71
C LEU A 9 0.51 2.46 -14.31
N PHE A 10 1.01 3.55 -13.69
CA PHE A 10 0.46 4.06 -12.43
C PHE A 10 -1.01 4.47 -12.56
N ARG A 11 -1.42 5.11 -13.66
CA ARG A 11 -2.84 5.44 -13.91
C ARG A 11 -3.70 4.18 -14.06
N LEU A 12 -3.20 3.15 -14.72
CA LEU A 12 -3.89 1.87 -14.93
C LEU A 12 -4.10 1.11 -13.62
N LEU A 13 -3.13 1.21 -12.70
CA LEU A 13 -3.21 0.70 -11.33
C LEU A 13 -4.08 1.57 -10.39
N GLY A 14 -4.76 2.61 -10.92
CA GLY A 14 -5.58 3.51 -10.11
C GLY A 14 -4.78 4.56 -9.32
N LEU A 15 -3.46 4.59 -9.45
CA LEU A 15 -2.51 5.50 -8.79
C LEU A 15 -2.31 6.79 -9.61
N GLY A 16 -3.33 7.24 -10.32
CA GLY A 16 -3.27 8.43 -11.18
C GLY A 16 -3.44 9.77 -10.46
N SER A 17 -3.71 9.75 -9.14
CA SER A 17 -3.84 10.96 -8.33
C SER A 17 -3.44 10.71 -6.87
N THR A 18 -3.05 11.80 -6.19
CA THR A 18 -2.65 11.85 -4.78
C THR A 18 -3.75 11.28 -3.87
N ARG A 19 -5.01 11.70 -4.03
CA ARG A 19 -6.15 11.16 -3.24
C ARG A 19 -6.42 9.68 -3.52
N ARG A 20 -6.36 9.24 -4.77
CA ARG A 20 -6.62 7.83 -5.12
C ARG A 20 -5.53 6.91 -4.59
N SER A 21 -4.27 7.37 -4.59
CA SER A 21 -3.15 6.58 -4.09
C SER A 21 -3.24 6.31 -2.58
N ILE A 22 -3.64 7.31 -1.77
CA ILE A 22 -3.95 7.09 -0.34
C ILE A 22 -5.10 6.12 -0.17
N LEU A 23 -6.21 6.32 -0.91
CA LEU A 23 -7.36 5.43 -0.80
C LEU A 23 -6.99 3.98 -1.13
N MET A 24 -6.17 3.77 -2.16
CA MET A 24 -5.66 2.44 -2.51
C MET A 24 -4.77 1.85 -1.42
N LEU A 25 -3.95 2.66 -0.74
CA LEU A 25 -3.17 2.24 0.42
C LEU A 25 -4.06 1.79 1.58
N VAL A 26 -5.07 2.59 1.94
CA VAL A 26 -6.03 2.24 2.99
C VAL A 26 -6.81 0.98 2.63
N LEU A 27 -7.30 0.88 1.40
CA LEU A 27 -8.00 -0.31 0.90
C LEU A 27 -7.11 -1.55 0.95
N SER A 28 -5.85 -1.43 0.50
CA SER A 28 -4.90 -2.55 0.53
C SER A 28 -4.64 -3.05 1.95
N TRP A 29 -4.59 -2.12 2.92
CA TRP A 29 -4.45 -2.47 4.33
C TRP A 29 -5.69 -3.17 4.88
N ILE A 30 -6.90 -2.66 4.61
CA ILE A 30 -8.15 -3.31 5.04
C ILE A 30 -8.25 -4.71 4.44
N LEU A 31 -7.93 -4.86 3.15
CA LEU A 31 -7.97 -6.13 2.46
C LEU A 31 -6.96 -7.12 3.06
N ASN A 32 -5.77 -6.65 3.45
CA ASN A 32 -4.78 -7.47 4.12
C ASN A 32 -5.27 -7.96 5.49
N VAL A 33 -5.81 -7.07 6.31
CA VAL A 33 -6.36 -7.42 7.63
C VAL A 33 -7.51 -8.40 7.50
N ALA A 34 -8.43 -8.18 6.54
CA ALA A 34 -9.53 -9.07 6.28
C ALA A 34 -9.06 -10.44 5.77
N TRP A 35 -8.09 -10.46 4.85
CA TRP A 35 -7.49 -11.69 4.32
C TRP A 35 -6.84 -12.50 5.44
N LEU A 36 -5.98 -11.87 6.23
CA LEU A 36 -5.25 -12.52 7.30
C LEU A 36 -6.18 -12.97 8.41
N GLY A 37 -7.10 -12.12 8.87
CA GLY A 37 -8.08 -12.48 9.89
C GLY A 37 -8.93 -13.68 9.44
N PHE A 38 -9.58 -13.60 8.28
CA PHE A 38 -10.48 -14.65 7.85
C PHE A 38 -9.75 -15.98 7.58
N ASN A 39 -8.62 -15.95 6.89
CA ASN A 39 -7.92 -17.18 6.51
C ASN A 39 -7.11 -17.79 7.65
N TYR A 40 -6.56 -16.98 8.56
CA TYR A 40 -5.86 -17.49 9.74
C TYR A 40 -6.81 -18.18 10.73
N PHE A 41 -7.96 -17.57 11.04
CA PHE A 41 -8.92 -18.15 11.99
C PHE A 41 -9.62 -19.41 11.46
N TRP A 42 -9.96 -19.45 10.17
CA TRP A 42 -10.67 -20.60 9.58
C TRP A 42 -9.77 -21.63 8.88
N ARG A 43 -8.44 -21.39 8.81
CA ARG A 43 -7.47 -22.28 8.13
C ARG A 43 -7.91 -22.71 6.72
N LEU A 44 -8.47 -21.77 5.95
CA LEU A 44 -9.09 -22.07 4.64
C LEU A 44 -8.07 -22.31 3.53
N VAL A 45 -6.82 -21.86 3.71
CA VAL A 45 -5.80 -21.81 2.67
C VAL A 45 -4.46 -22.26 3.26
N PRO A 46 -3.57 -22.88 2.46
CA PRO A 46 -2.22 -23.22 2.91
C PRO A 46 -1.44 -21.99 3.39
N GLU A 47 -0.53 -22.17 4.34
CA GLU A 47 0.30 -21.09 4.91
C GLU A 47 1.07 -20.31 3.83
N SER A 48 1.55 -21.00 2.80
CA SER A 48 2.23 -20.36 1.66
C SER A 48 1.36 -19.32 0.95
N VAL A 49 0.06 -19.61 0.79
CA VAL A 49 -0.91 -18.69 0.17
C VAL A 49 -1.34 -17.61 1.16
N LEU A 50 -1.45 -17.96 2.44
CA LEU A 50 -1.75 -17.01 3.53
C LEU A 50 -0.71 -15.89 3.58
N ILE A 51 0.57 -16.20 3.34
CA ILE A 51 1.70 -15.25 3.37
C ILE A 51 1.89 -14.52 2.04
N ALA A 52 1.71 -15.21 0.91
CA ALA A 52 1.97 -14.63 -0.41
C ALA A 52 1.12 -13.39 -0.71
N ILE A 53 -0.17 -13.40 -0.32
CA ILE A 53 -1.08 -12.27 -0.58
C ILE A 53 -0.68 -11.02 0.23
N PRO A 54 -0.44 -11.09 1.54
CA PRO A 54 0.11 -9.98 2.33
C PRO A 54 1.39 -9.39 1.75
N VAL A 55 2.32 -10.23 1.30
CA VAL A 55 3.58 -9.78 0.69
C VAL A 55 3.30 -9.00 -0.61
N LEU A 56 2.40 -9.50 -1.47
CA LEU A 56 1.99 -8.79 -2.68
C LEU A 56 1.28 -7.47 -2.37
N LEU A 57 0.45 -7.42 -1.32
CA LEU A 57 -0.22 -6.20 -0.88
C LEU A 57 0.76 -5.18 -0.30
N LEU A 58 1.80 -5.62 0.42
CA LEU A 58 2.90 -4.77 0.89
C LEU A 58 3.67 -4.16 -0.29
N LEU A 59 4.03 -4.97 -1.29
CA LEU A 59 4.69 -4.49 -2.50
C LEU A 59 3.82 -3.47 -3.24
N TYR A 60 2.52 -3.74 -3.36
CA TYR A 60 1.57 -2.79 -3.94
C TYR A 60 1.48 -1.49 -3.13
N GLY A 61 1.42 -1.58 -1.80
CA GLY A 61 1.41 -0.42 -0.90
C GLY A 61 2.67 0.43 -1.04
N LEU A 62 3.84 -0.18 -1.22
CA LEU A 62 5.10 0.52 -1.50
C LEU A 62 5.04 1.29 -2.83
N LEU A 63 4.53 0.66 -3.89
CA LEU A 63 4.33 1.32 -5.18
C LEU A 63 3.33 2.48 -5.07
N ALA A 64 2.26 2.30 -4.30
CA ALA A 64 1.27 3.33 -4.05
C ALA A 64 1.84 4.52 -3.26
N LEU A 65 2.74 4.27 -2.30
CA LEU A 65 3.47 5.32 -1.57
C LEU A 65 4.38 6.13 -2.51
N VAL A 66 5.15 5.44 -3.35
CA VAL A 66 6.02 6.11 -4.34
C VAL A 66 5.20 6.96 -5.30
N ALA A 67 4.09 6.42 -5.81
CA ALA A 67 3.18 7.16 -6.67
C ALA A 67 2.57 8.37 -5.94
N TYR A 68 2.15 8.19 -4.68
CA TYR A 68 1.60 9.26 -3.86
C TYR A 68 2.58 10.43 -3.71
N ILE A 69 3.84 10.13 -3.36
CA ILE A 69 4.89 11.14 -3.21
C ILE A 69 5.15 11.82 -4.54
N TYR A 70 5.26 11.06 -5.64
CA TYR A 70 5.51 11.61 -6.98
C TYR A 70 4.40 12.57 -7.42
N TRP A 71 3.14 12.15 -7.36
CA TRP A 71 1.99 12.99 -7.73
C TRP A 71 1.80 14.15 -6.75
N GLY A 72 2.08 13.94 -5.47
CA GLY A 72 2.08 15.00 -4.46
C GLY A 72 3.08 16.09 -4.78
N ILE A 73 4.36 15.75 -4.96
CA ILE A 73 5.42 16.72 -5.30
C ILE A 73 5.09 17.44 -6.61
N LYS A 74 4.56 16.71 -7.61
CA LYS A 74 4.13 17.30 -8.86
C LYS A 74 2.99 18.31 -8.65
N GLY A 75 1.98 17.98 -7.84
CA GLY A 75 0.87 18.88 -7.49
C GLY A 75 1.33 20.14 -6.77
N VAL A 76 2.29 20.03 -5.84
CA VAL A 76 2.86 21.20 -5.16
C VAL A 76 3.60 22.12 -6.13
N ARG A 77 4.36 21.55 -7.06
CA ARG A 77 5.13 22.34 -8.03
C ARG A 77 4.27 23.00 -9.10
N GLU A 78 3.17 22.37 -9.50
CA GLU A 78 2.33 22.83 -10.61
C GLU A 78 1.12 23.65 -10.14
N GLN A 79 0.63 23.47 -8.92
CA GLN A 79 -0.63 24.03 -8.42
C GLN A 79 -0.50 24.74 -7.07
N ASP A 80 0.74 24.97 -6.57
CA ASP A 80 1.03 25.56 -5.26
C ASP A 80 0.28 24.89 -4.08
N GLU A 81 0.04 23.58 -4.20
CA GLU A 81 -0.58 22.82 -3.11
C GLU A 81 0.30 22.80 -1.85
N PRO A 82 -0.29 22.78 -0.64
CA PRO A 82 0.49 22.79 0.59
C PRO A 82 1.24 21.47 0.81
N TYR A 83 2.57 21.56 0.95
CA TYR A 83 3.47 20.43 1.28
C TYR A 83 3.00 19.62 2.51
N ALA A 84 2.36 20.29 3.48
CA ALA A 84 1.83 19.66 4.69
C ALA A 84 0.85 18.51 4.39
N SER A 85 0.00 18.66 3.36
CA SER A 85 -0.97 17.63 2.95
C SER A 85 -0.26 16.33 2.53
N ILE A 86 0.86 16.45 1.82
CA ILE A 86 1.65 15.33 1.32
C ILE A 86 2.44 14.67 2.44
N MET A 87 3.03 15.47 3.33
CA MET A 87 3.73 14.93 4.49
C MET A 87 2.80 14.09 5.36
N VAL A 88 1.60 14.57 5.66
CA VAL A 88 0.62 13.83 6.46
C VAL A 88 0.22 12.53 5.75
N GLY A 89 -0.08 12.57 4.46
CA GLY A 89 -0.43 11.37 3.70
C GLY A 89 0.70 10.35 3.63
N ALA A 90 1.96 10.81 3.51
CA ALA A 90 3.13 9.94 3.54
C ALA A 90 3.33 9.29 4.90
N ILE A 91 3.17 10.03 6.00
CA ILE A 91 3.24 9.49 7.37
C ILE A 91 2.17 8.43 7.58
N VAL A 92 0.92 8.69 7.17
CA VAL A 92 -0.17 7.71 7.28
C VAL A 92 0.13 6.47 6.45
N ALA A 93 0.60 6.62 5.23
CA ALA A 93 0.94 5.51 4.34
C ALA A 93 2.09 4.65 4.90
N ILE A 94 3.15 5.28 5.41
CA ILE A 94 4.28 4.59 6.06
C ILE A 94 3.79 3.86 7.31
N THR A 95 2.93 4.49 8.11
CA THR A 95 2.35 3.86 9.30
C THR A 95 1.53 2.63 8.94
N LEU A 96 0.71 2.70 7.88
CA LEU A 96 -0.07 1.56 7.40
C LEU A 96 0.82 0.43 6.87
N LEU A 97 1.89 0.76 6.14
CA LEU A 97 2.88 -0.23 5.69
C LEU A 97 3.58 -0.91 6.86
N TYR A 98 3.98 -0.13 7.87
CA TYR A 98 4.57 -0.66 9.09
C TYR A 98 3.61 -1.62 9.81
N LEU A 99 2.36 -1.21 10.03
CA LEU A 99 1.36 -2.08 10.66
C LEU A 99 1.12 -3.36 9.85
N ASN A 100 1.12 -3.27 8.53
CA ASN A 100 0.93 -4.41 7.64
C ASN A 100 2.10 -5.41 7.76
N TYR A 101 3.33 -4.89 7.79
CA TYR A 101 4.53 -5.69 8.05
C TYR A 101 4.52 -6.34 9.43
N THR A 102 4.22 -5.59 10.50
CA THR A 102 4.16 -6.12 11.86
C THR A 102 3.14 -7.24 12.00
N LEU A 103 1.99 -7.12 11.33
CA LEU A 103 0.94 -8.14 11.37
C LEU A 103 1.38 -9.42 10.65
N LEU A 104 2.08 -9.28 9.52
CA LEU A 104 2.69 -10.42 8.83
C LEU A 104 3.76 -11.12 9.70
N ASP A 105 4.64 -10.35 10.34
CA ASP A 105 5.69 -10.87 11.22
C ASP A 105 5.12 -11.59 12.45
N ALA A 106 4.07 -11.02 13.05
CA ALA A 106 3.32 -11.66 14.15
C ALA A 106 2.72 -13.01 13.73
N LEU A 107 2.20 -13.13 12.50
CA LEU A 107 1.67 -14.39 12.00
C LEU A 107 2.76 -15.42 11.69
N LEU A 108 3.88 -14.98 11.13
CA LEU A 108 5.03 -15.86 10.85
C LEU A 108 5.61 -16.42 12.15
N SER A 109 5.74 -15.60 13.19
CA SER A 109 6.21 -16.05 14.51
C SER A 109 5.24 -17.02 15.18
N LEU A 110 3.92 -16.82 15.04
CA LEU A 110 2.89 -17.73 15.57
C LEU A 110 2.80 -19.06 14.81
N SER A 111 3.11 -19.08 13.50
CA SER A 111 3.14 -20.31 12.70
C SER A 111 4.34 -21.21 13.05
N GLN A 112 5.42 -20.64 13.58
CA GLN A 112 6.65 -21.37 13.95
C GLN A 112 6.63 -21.95 15.38
N SER A 113 5.58 -21.68 16.18
CA SER A 113 5.39 -22.20 17.55
C SER A 113 4.42 -23.38 17.57
#